data_AF-A0A9J6N0H7-F1
#
_entry.id   AF-A0A9J6N0H7-F1
#
_cell.length_a   1.000
_cell.length_b   1.000
_cell.length_c   1.000
_cell.angle_alpha   90.00
_cell.angle_beta   90.00
_cell.angle_gamma   90.00
#
_symmetry.space_group_name_H-M   'P 1'
#
loop_
_entity.id
_entity.type
_entity.pdbx_description
1 polymer ?
#
loop_
_entity_poly.entity_id
_entity_poly.type
_entity_poly.pdbx_seq_one_letter_code
_entity_poly.pdbx_strand_id
1 'polypeptide(L)'
;MENENFFLSEAMRMNGVEKSDIETILVSIFHGSYDGVYVADKNGVGVMVNRAYSKITGVKSHELLGKSMETVVKEGIVSESVTLKVLEEKRPVTIIQTVRGKELLVTGSPIFDPGGDIAFVVTNVRDISDLNQMKNALYQSRKLTEKYLSEIEDFKKRELIQMHVDGIVAQSQEIMKVFHLARKVAKVDSGVLVLGESGVGKEVIVNYLHNESDRADKPLIKVNCGAIPKHLLESELFGYEKGAFTGADSHGKPGLFELANGGTIFLDEIGDMPVDLQVKLLRVLQEFEIMRVGGRKSIKIDVRVISATHMNLEEMVDKNDFRRDLYYRLNIVPIRIPPLRERKADIVPLAFYFLNKTNKKSKLNKRFHPEILNFFEKYHWPGNIRELENLVERLVITSDHDEIQIKDLPPNLLRGLEKTTTEKGKLKEILANVERKVIKEQMEESRTTRRAAMELGISQSALVKKMQKLGI
;
A
#
# COMPACT_ATOMS: atom_id res chain seq x y z
N MET A 1 -38.03 -31.18 -37.83
CA MET A 1 -37.41 -32.52 -37.81
C MET A 1 -37.78 -33.35 -39.03
N GLU A 2 -39.04 -33.48 -39.45
CA GLU A 2 -39.40 -34.27 -40.66
C GLU A 2 -38.74 -33.75 -41.96
N ASN A 3 -38.64 -32.44 -42.17
CA ASN A 3 -37.98 -31.89 -43.37
C ASN A 3 -36.45 -32.12 -43.39
N GLU A 4 -35.74 -31.99 -42.27
CA GLU A 4 -34.27 -32.13 -42.25
C GLU A 4 -33.81 -33.58 -42.41
N ASN A 5 -34.52 -34.54 -41.80
CA ASN A 5 -34.23 -35.96 -41.98
C ASN A 5 -34.49 -36.41 -43.43
N PHE A 6 -35.51 -35.83 -44.08
CA PHE A 6 -35.78 -36.04 -45.50
C PHE A 6 -34.61 -35.52 -46.36
N PHE A 7 -34.18 -34.27 -46.20
CA PHE A 7 -33.05 -33.70 -46.94
C PHE A 7 -31.73 -34.45 -46.73
N LEU A 8 -31.44 -34.89 -45.50
CA LEU A 8 -30.23 -35.67 -45.21
C LEU A 8 -30.26 -37.03 -45.92
N SER A 9 -31.41 -37.71 -45.88
CA SER A 9 -31.60 -39.01 -46.53
C SER A 9 -31.57 -38.91 -48.06
N GLU A 10 -32.10 -37.84 -48.62
CA GLU A 10 -32.13 -37.57 -50.06
C GLU A 10 -30.74 -37.19 -50.57
N ALA A 11 -30.01 -36.33 -49.85
CA ALA A 11 -28.62 -35.98 -50.16
C ALA A 11 -27.68 -37.19 -50.09
N MET A 12 -27.87 -38.10 -49.15
CA MET A 12 -27.08 -39.35 -49.07
C MET A 12 -27.39 -40.27 -50.26
N ARG A 13 -28.66 -40.42 -50.64
CA ARG A 13 -29.07 -41.21 -51.82
C ARG A 13 -28.55 -40.62 -53.14
N MET A 14 -28.59 -39.30 -53.30
CA MET A 14 -28.08 -38.61 -54.50
C MET A 14 -26.57 -38.78 -54.68
N ASN A 15 -25.83 -39.04 -53.61
CA ASN A 15 -24.38 -39.28 -53.64
C ASN A 15 -24.00 -40.77 -53.72
N GLY A 16 -24.95 -41.65 -54.03
CA GLY A 16 -24.70 -43.09 -54.21
C GLY A 16 -24.37 -43.85 -52.93
N VAL A 17 -24.69 -43.30 -51.76
CA VAL A 17 -24.47 -43.95 -50.46
C VAL A 17 -25.51 -45.05 -50.28
N GLU A 18 -25.09 -46.30 -50.20
CA GLU A 18 -26.00 -47.41 -49.97
C GLU A 18 -26.53 -47.39 -48.52
N LYS A 19 -27.66 -48.05 -48.28
CA LYS A 19 -28.26 -48.10 -46.92
C LYS A 19 -27.29 -48.70 -45.89
N SER A 20 -26.48 -49.67 -46.30
CA SER A 20 -25.38 -50.29 -45.53
C SER A 20 -24.28 -49.28 -45.14
N ASP A 21 -23.97 -48.33 -46.01
CA ASP A 21 -22.97 -47.29 -45.74
C ASP A 21 -23.49 -46.27 -44.72
N ILE A 22 -24.78 -45.91 -44.78
CA ILE A 22 -25.42 -45.02 -43.80
C ILE A 22 -25.37 -45.64 -42.40
N GLU A 23 -25.71 -46.92 -42.28
CA GLU A 23 -25.62 -47.65 -41.01
C GLU A 23 -24.17 -47.65 -40.48
N THR A 24 -23.20 -47.89 -41.35
CA THR A 24 -21.77 -47.85 -41.01
C THR A 24 -21.32 -46.47 -40.53
N ILE A 25 -21.76 -45.39 -41.19
CA ILE A 25 -21.44 -44.00 -40.83
C ILE A 25 -22.06 -43.65 -39.47
N LEU A 26 -23.34 -43.96 -39.25
CA LEU A 26 -24.02 -43.65 -38.00
C LEU A 26 -23.42 -44.41 -36.81
N VAL A 27 -23.09 -45.69 -36.99
CA VAL A 27 -22.39 -46.49 -35.98
C VAL A 27 -20.99 -45.92 -35.70
N SER A 28 -20.29 -45.45 -36.73
CA SER A 28 -18.96 -44.82 -36.59
C SER A 28 -19.03 -43.48 -35.83
N ILE A 29 -20.02 -42.63 -36.13
CA ILE A 29 -20.27 -41.37 -35.40
C ILE A 29 -20.63 -41.66 -33.94
N PHE A 30 -21.52 -42.64 -33.72
CA PHE A 30 -21.96 -43.05 -32.39
C PHE A 30 -20.78 -43.46 -31.52
N HIS A 31 -19.89 -44.32 -32.03
CA HIS A 31 -18.68 -44.75 -31.30
C HIS A 31 -17.55 -43.72 -31.28
N GLY A 32 -17.51 -42.78 -32.23
CA GLY A 32 -16.49 -41.72 -32.33
C GLY A 32 -16.78 -40.48 -31.48
N SER A 33 -18.00 -40.34 -30.95
CA SER A 33 -18.37 -39.23 -30.05
C SER A 33 -17.48 -39.22 -28.79
N TYR A 34 -17.04 -38.02 -28.39
CA TYR A 34 -16.32 -37.81 -27.13
C TYR A 34 -17.26 -37.93 -25.92
N ASP A 35 -18.52 -37.51 -26.08
CA ASP A 35 -19.54 -37.65 -25.06
C ASP A 35 -20.09 -39.08 -25.05
N GLY A 36 -20.49 -39.55 -23.86
CA GLY A 36 -21.15 -40.83 -23.70
C GLY A 36 -22.55 -40.77 -24.27
N VAL A 37 -22.94 -41.77 -25.05
CA VAL A 37 -24.29 -41.87 -25.62
C VAL A 37 -24.91 -43.20 -25.22
N TYR A 38 -26.12 -43.14 -24.69
CA TYR A 38 -26.93 -44.30 -24.33
C TYR A 38 -28.35 -44.15 -24.88
N VAL A 39 -28.88 -45.22 -25.45
CA VAL A 39 -30.20 -45.26 -26.09
C VAL A 39 -31.03 -46.35 -25.42
N ALA A 40 -32.26 -45.98 -25.02
CA ALA A 40 -33.24 -46.91 -24.50
C ALA A 40 -34.51 -46.90 -25.36
N ASP A 41 -35.26 -48.00 -25.34
CA ASP A 41 -36.56 -48.10 -25.99
C ASP A 41 -37.67 -47.37 -25.22
N LYS A 42 -38.89 -47.44 -25.74
CA LYS A 42 -40.10 -46.88 -25.14
C LYS A 42 -40.43 -47.38 -23.74
N ASN A 43 -39.89 -48.52 -23.33
CA ASN A 43 -40.08 -49.10 -21.99
C ASN A 43 -38.88 -48.79 -21.07
N GLY A 44 -37.93 -47.97 -21.52
CA GLY A 44 -36.73 -47.64 -20.76
C GLY A 44 -35.71 -48.78 -20.71
N VAL A 45 -35.77 -49.75 -21.63
CA VAL A 45 -34.80 -50.84 -21.74
C VAL A 45 -33.64 -50.43 -22.62
N GLY A 46 -32.41 -50.64 -22.17
CA GLY A 46 -31.20 -50.26 -22.91
C GLY A 46 -31.03 -51.02 -24.22
N VAL A 47 -30.89 -50.29 -25.32
CA VAL A 47 -30.74 -50.84 -26.68
C VAL A 47 -29.35 -50.59 -27.25
N MET A 48 -28.77 -49.41 -26.99
CA MET A 48 -27.43 -49.06 -27.49
C MET A 48 -26.65 -48.26 -26.47
N VAL A 49 -25.33 -48.45 -26.47
CA VAL A 49 -24.40 -47.65 -25.67
C VAL A 49 -23.07 -47.51 -26.40
N ASN A 50 -22.50 -46.31 -26.44
CA ASN A 50 -21.25 -46.07 -27.15
C ASN A 50 -20.02 -46.34 -26.27
N ARG A 51 -18.83 -46.29 -26.88
CA ARG A 51 -17.56 -46.55 -26.18
C ARG A 51 -17.23 -45.45 -25.17
N ALA A 52 -17.57 -44.20 -25.48
CA ALA A 52 -17.32 -43.07 -24.60
C ALA A 52 -18.10 -43.16 -23.30
N TYR A 53 -19.35 -43.68 -23.31
CA TYR A 53 -20.14 -43.87 -22.10
C TYR A 53 -19.40 -44.79 -21.12
N SER A 54 -18.93 -45.95 -21.58
CA SER A 54 -18.17 -46.88 -20.73
C SER A 54 -16.83 -46.30 -20.27
N LYS A 55 -16.16 -45.48 -21.10
CA LYS A 55 -14.91 -44.80 -20.73
C LYS A 55 -15.12 -43.73 -19.66
N ILE A 56 -16.19 -42.96 -19.76
CA ILE A 56 -16.55 -41.89 -18.81
C ILE A 56 -17.00 -42.50 -17.48
N THR A 57 -17.96 -43.43 -17.54
CA THR A 57 -18.66 -43.96 -16.35
C THR A 57 -17.97 -45.16 -15.70
N GLY A 58 -17.13 -45.88 -16.45
CA GLY A 58 -16.58 -47.18 -16.06
C GLY A 58 -17.59 -48.34 -16.12
N VAL A 59 -18.84 -48.09 -16.49
CA VAL A 59 -19.91 -49.10 -16.59
C VAL A 59 -19.76 -49.86 -17.90
N LYS A 60 -19.77 -51.20 -17.85
CA LYS A 60 -19.64 -52.04 -19.04
C LYS A 60 -20.98 -52.13 -19.77
N SER A 61 -20.94 -52.28 -21.09
CA SER A 61 -22.17 -52.29 -21.91
C SER A 61 -23.18 -53.37 -21.50
N HIS A 62 -22.72 -54.56 -21.09
CA HIS A 62 -23.61 -55.63 -20.64
C HIS A 62 -24.32 -55.35 -19.31
N GLU A 63 -23.87 -54.35 -18.55
CA GLU A 63 -24.54 -53.91 -17.31
C GLU A 63 -25.77 -53.03 -17.62
N LEU A 64 -25.92 -52.55 -18.87
CA LEU A 64 -26.96 -51.61 -19.30
C LEU A 64 -27.86 -52.17 -20.41
N LEU A 65 -27.27 -52.87 -21.38
CA LEU A 65 -28.01 -53.40 -22.52
C LEU A 65 -28.97 -54.51 -22.09
N GLY A 66 -30.22 -54.42 -22.55
CA GLY A 66 -31.30 -55.36 -22.22
C GLY A 66 -31.88 -55.21 -20.81
N LYS A 67 -31.38 -54.27 -19.99
CA LYS A 67 -31.94 -53.98 -18.66
C LYS A 67 -32.83 -52.75 -18.68
N SER A 68 -33.89 -52.76 -17.87
CA SER A 68 -34.70 -51.57 -17.60
C SER A 68 -33.93 -50.57 -16.74
N MET A 69 -34.04 -49.29 -17.08
CA MET A 69 -33.42 -48.21 -16.31
C MET A 69 -33.91 -48.11 -14.87
N GLU A 70 -35.11 -48.60 -14.55
CA GLU A 70 -35.57 -48.74 -13.15
C GLU A 70 -34.69 -49.72 -12.38
N THR A 71 -34.32 -50.83 -13.02
CA THR A 71 -33.43 -51.83 -12.43
C THR A 71 -32.01 -51.27 -12.28
N VAL A 72 -31.51 -50.54 -13.29
CA VAL A 72 -30.18 -49.93 -13.26
C VAL A 72 -30.05 -48.89 -12.13
N VAL A 73 -31.10 -48.10 -11.87
CA VAL A 73 -31.16 -47.18 -10.72
C VAL A 73 -31.22 -47.96 -9.41
N LYS A 74 -32.05 -49.01 -9.32
CA LYS A 74 -32.21 -49.84 -8.11
C LYS A 74 -30.94 -50.61 -7.74
N GLU A 75 -30.17 -51.05 -8.74
CA GLU A 75 -28.85 -51.68 -8.56
C GLU A 75 -27.77 -50.66 -8.14
N GLY A 76 -28.10 -49.36 -8.08
CA GLY A 76 -27.18 -48.30 -7.67
C GLY A 76 -26.10 -47.99 -8.68
N ILE A 77 -26.22 -48.47 -9.93
CA ILE A 77 -25.26 -48.17 -11.01
C ILE A 77 -25.30 -46.67 -11.29
N VAL A 78 -26.49 -46.09 -11.28
CA VAL A 78 -26.69 -44.65 -11.45
C VAL A 78 -27.61 -44.08 -10.36
N SER A 79 -27.37 -42.83 -9.96
CA SER A 79 -28.14 -42.20 -8.87
C SER A 79 -29.61 -41.90 -9.22
N GLU A 80 -29.88 -41.61 -10.49
CA GLU A 80 -31.20 -41.27 -11.02
C GLU A 80 -31.22 -41.54 -12.54
N SER A 81 -32.37 -41.69 -13.18
CA SER A 81 -32.45 -41.95 -14.63
C SER A 81 -33.08 -40.78 -15.41
N VAL A 82 -32.29 -40.15 -16.28
CA VAL A 82 -32.82 -39.19 -17.26
C VAL A 82 -33.79 -39.86 -18.23
N THR A 83 -33.52 -41.10 -18.61
CA THR A 83 -34.38 -41.87 -19.51
C THR A 83 -35.81 -41.97 -18.99
N LEU A 84 -35.97 -42.29 -17.70
CA LEU A 84 -37.31 -42.41 -17.09
C LEU A 84 -38.02 -41.05 -17.04
N LYS A 85 -37.31 -39.98 -16.68
CA LYS A 85 -37.85 -38.61 -16.70
C LYS A 85 -38.30 -38.18 -18.09
N VAL A 86 -37.55 -38.51 -19.13
CA VAL A 86 -37.92 -38.19 -20.50
C VAL A 86 -39.16 -38.98 -20.94
N LEU A 87 -39.29 -40.25 -20.54
CA LEU A 87 -40.48 -41.07 -20.82
C LEU A 87 -41.72 -40.49 -20.13
N GLU A 88 -41.57 -40.01 -18.91
CA GLU A 88 -42.65 -39.37 -18.14
C GLU A 88 -43.04 -38.00 -18.72
N GLU A 89 -42.06 -37.13 -18.95
CA GLU A 89 -42.29 -35.73 -19.32
C GLU A 89 -42.48 -35.51 -20.82
N LYS A 90 -42.19 -36.52 -21.66
CA LYS A 90 -42.25 -36.48 -23.13
C LYS A 90 -41.52 -35.26 -23.75
N ARG A 91 -40.44 -34.79 -23.13
CA ARG A 91 -39.63 -33.66 -23.58
C ARG A 91 -38.15 -33.86 -23.21
N PRO A 92 -37.22 -33.08 -23.78
CA PRO A 92 -35.83 -33.12 -23.36
C PRO A 92 -35.65 -32.72 -21.88
N VAL A 93 -34.84 -33.49 -21.15
CA VAL A 93 -34.54 -33.27 -19.73
C VAL A 93 -33.03 -33.36 -19.49
N THR A 94 -32.49 -32.44 -18.68
CA THR A 94 -31.09 -32.44 -18.27
C THR A 94 -30.99 -32.51 -16.76
N ILE A 95 -30.18 -33.43 -16.23
CA ILE A 95 -29.90 -33.57 -14.80
C ILE A 95 -28.41 -33.76 -14.54
N ILE A 96 -27.99 -33.60 -13.29
CA ILE A 96 -26.71 -34.09 -12.80
C ILE A 96 -26.94 -35.50 -12.21
N GLN A 97 -26.23 -36.49 -12.75
CA GLN A 97 -26.31 -37.89 -12.35
C GLN A 97 -24.96 -38.29 -11.75
N THR A 98 -24.99 -39.03 -10.64
CA THR A 98 -23.77 -39.62 -10.08
C THR A 98 -23.66 -41.07 -10.51
N VAL A 99 -22.51 -41.44 -11.07
CA VAL A 99 -22.22 -42.82 -11.52
C VAL A 99 -20.84 -43.22 -11.00
N ARG A 100 -20.80 -44.24 -10.15
CA ARG A 100 -19.57 -44.74 -9.49
C ARG A 100 -18.66 -43.63 -8.92
N GLY A 101 -19.28 -42.61 -8.30
CA GLY A 101 -18.58 -41.48 -7.67
C GLY A 101 -18.19 -40.32 -8.59
N LYS A 102 -18.54 -40.37 -9.88
CA LYS A 102 -18.35 -39.26 -10.83
C LYS A 102 -19.64 -38.48 -11.00
N GLU A 103 -19.53 -37.15 -11.08
CA GLU A 103 -20.66 -36.26 -11.40
C GLU A 103 -20.75 -36.03 -12.91
N LEU A 104 -21.88 -36.40 -13.49
CA LEU A 104 -22.11 -36.36 -14.92
C LEU A 104 -23.28 -35.44 -15.24
N LEU A 105 -23.10 -34.55 -16.21
CA LEU A 105 -24.22 -33.81 -16.80
C LEU A 105 -24.85 -34.68 -17.88
N VAL A 106 -26.11 -35.05 -17.71
CA VAL A 106 -26.80 -35.97 -18.60
C VAL A 106 -28.05 -35.31 -19.16
N THR A 107 -28.15 -35.29 -20.49
CA THR A 107 -29.28 -34.76 -21.23
C THR A 107 -29.93 -35.87 -22.04
N GLY A 108 -31.21 -36.09 -21.84
CA GLY A 108 -32.00 -37.06 -22.60
C GLY A 108 -33.00 -36.36 -23.49
N SER A 109 -33.19 -36.90 -24.69
CA SER A 109 -34.12 -36.38 -25.70
C SER A 109 -34.99 -37.53 -26.21
N PRO A 110 -36.32 -37.34 -26.28
CA PRO A 110 -37.22 -38.34 -26.86
C PRO A 110 -37.11 -38.34 -28.39
N ILE A 111 -37.17 -39.53 -28.98
CA ILE A 111 -37.37 -39.75 -30.41
C ILE A 111 -38.78 -40.33 -30.55
N PHE A 112 -39.62 -39.66 -31.33
CA PHE A 112 -41.01 -40.06 -31.54
C PHE A 112 -41.16 -40.94 -32.78
N ASP A 113 -42.11 -41.88 -32.74
CA ASP A 113 -42.60 -42.59 -33.91
C ASP A 113 -43.62 -41.73 -34.70
N PRO A 114 -44.04 -42.17 -35.90
CA PRO A 114 -45.05 -41.44 -36.68
C PRO A 114 -46.44 -41.33 -36.00
N GLY A 115 -46.71 -42.14 -34.97
CA GLY A 115 -47.93 -42.08 -34.17
C GLY A 115 -47.88 -41.02 -33.07
N GLY A 116 -46.73 -40.39 -32.84
CA GLY A 116 -46.52 -39.37 -31.81
C GLY A 116 -46.14 -39.95 -30.44
N ASP A 117 -45.91 -41.27 -30.34
CA ASP A 117 -45.41 -41.92 -29.13
C ASP A 117 -43.88 -42.02 -29.15
N ILE A 118 -43.26 -42.15 -27.98
CA ILE A 118 -41.80 -42.26 -27.90
C ILE A 118 -41.38 -43.63 -28.44
N ALA A 119 -40.56 -43.65 -29.48
CA ALA A 119 -39.89 -44.85 -29.98
C ALA A 119 -38.63 -45.16 -29.15
N PHE A 120 -37.81 -44.12 -28.90
CA PHE A 120 -36.54 -44.24 -28.19
C PHE A 120 -36.24 -42.99 -27.36
N VAL A 121 -35.37 -43.13 -26.37
CA VAL A 121 -34.77 -42.01 -25.66
C VAL A 121 -33.26 -42.07 -25.86
N VAL A 122 -32.70 -40.99 -26.41
CA VAL A 122 -31.25 -40.83 -26.56
C VAL A 122 -30.73 -39.94 -25.46
N THR A 123 -29.75 -40.43 -24.72
CA THR A 123 -29.07 -39.70 -23.64
C THR A 123 -27.64 -39.39 -24.03
N ASN A 124 -27.21 -38.16 -23.79
CA ASN A 124 -25.84 -37.69 -23.88
C ASN A 124 -25.31 -37.48 -22.45
N VAL A 125 -24.13 -38.01 -22.15
CA VAL A 125 -23.45 -38.03 -20.85
C VAL A 125 -22.09 -37.35 -20.97
N ARG A 126 -21.87 -36.32 -20.14
CA ARG A 126 -20.62 -35.58 -20.09
C ARG A 126 -20.05 -35.54 -18.67
N ASP A 127 -18.76 -35.86 -18.52
CA ASP A 127 -18.03 -35.73 -17.24
C ASP A 127 -17.73 -34.26 -16.95
N ILE A 128 -18.21 -33.75 -15.82
CA ILE A 128 -17.98 -32.37 -15.38
C ILE A 128 -17.17 -32.29 -14.08
N SER A 129 -16.64 -33.41 -13.62
CA SER A 129 -15.95 -33.53 -12.33
C SER A 129 -14.74 -32.58 -12.26
N ASP A 130 -13.87 -32.59 -13.27
CA ASP A 130 -12.67 -31.73 -13.32
C ASP A 130 -13.04 -30.25 -13.38
N LEU A 131 -14.09 -29.90 -14.12
CA LEU A 131 -14.56 -28.51 -14.26
C LEU A 131 -15.11 -27.97 -12.92
N ASN A 132 -15.85 -28.79 -12.18
CA ASN A 132 -16.32 -28.45 -10.83
C ASN A 132 -15.16 -28.31 -9.83
N GLN A 133 -14.17 -29.21 -9.88
CA GLN A 133 -12.98 -29.13 -9.03
C GLN A 133 -12.18 -27.84 -9.29
N MET A 134 -11.93 -27.50 -10.56
CA MET A 134 -11.22 -26.26 -10.94
C MET A 134 -11.99 -25.01 -10.48
N LYS A 135 -13.31 -24.99 -10.68
CA LYS A 135 -14.17 -23.88 -10.22
C LYS A 135 -14.08 -23.70 -8.70
N ASN A 136 -14.14 -24.79 -7.94
CA ASN A 136 -14.06 -24.76 -6.48
C ASN A 136 -12.69 -24.28 -6.01
N ALA A 137 -11.60 -24.76 -6.62
CA ALA A 137 -10.24 -24.30 -6.31
C ALA A 137 -10.07 -22.79 -6.55
N LEU A 138 -10.58 -22.28 -7.68
CA LEU A 138 -10.57 -20.84 -7.99
C LEU A 138 -11.37 -20.02 -6.96
N TYR A 139 -12.54 -20.51 -6.56
CA TYR A 139 -13.37 -19.84 -5.56
C TYR A 139 -12.66 -19.73 -4.20
N GLN A 140 -12.03 -20.81 -3.73
CA GLN A 140 -11.28 -20.80 -2.48
C GLN A 140 -10.06 -19.88 -2.54
N SER A 141 -9.33 -19.89 -3.66
CA SER A 141 -8.17 -19.01 -3.88
C SER A 141 -8.55 -17.53 -3.82
N ARG A 142 -9.67 -17.15 -4.46
CA ARG A 142 -10.17 -15.76 -4.39
C ARG A 142 -10.56 -15.37 -2.96
N LYS A 143 -11.32 -16.22 -2.27
CA LYS A 143 -11.76 -15.97 -0.89
C LYS A 143 -10.57 -15.79 0.07
N LEU A 144 -9.53 -16.59 -0.09
CA LEU A 144 -8.30 -16.48 0.71
C LEU A 144 -7.56 -15.17 0.42
N THR A 145 -7.49 -14.78 -0.86
CA THR A 145 -6.86 -13.51 -1.27
C THR A 145 -7.58 -12.31 -0.69
N GLU A 146 -8.91 -12.27 -0.78
CA GLU A 146 -9.75 -11.21 -0.20
C GLU A 146 -9.55 -11.10 1.33
N LYS A 147 -9.51 -12.25 2.01
CA LYS A 147 -9.25 -12.30 3.46
C LYS A 147 -7.89 -11.70 3.82
N TYR A 148 -6.81 -12.08 3.12
CA TYR A 148 -5.48 -11.54 3.37
C TYR A 148 -5.40 -10.03 3.13
N LEU A 149 -6.03 -9.54 2.05
CA LEU A 149 -6.07 -8.11 1.76
C LEU A 149 -6.77 -7.33 2.89
N SER A 150 -7.90 -7.84 3.39
CA SER A 150 -8.62 -7.24 4.52
C SER A 150 -7.77 -7.19 5.79
N GLU A 151 -7.07 -8.28 6.13
CA GLU A 151 -6.20 -8.33 7.31
C GLU A 151 -5.03 -7.34 7.23
N ILE A 152 -4.44 -7.17 6.04
CA ILE A 152 -3.38 -6.18 5.79
C ILE A 152 -3.91 -4.76 5.96
N GLU A 153 -5.10 -4.45 5.43
CA GLU A 153 -5.72 -3.13 5.59
C GLU A 153 -6.04 -2.80 7.05
N ASP A 154 -6.59 -3.76 7.79
CA ASP A 154 -6.90 -3.59 9.21
C ASP A 154 -5.63 -3.39 10.05
N PHE A 155 -4.56 -4.13 9.73
CA PHE A 155 -3.26 -3.94 10.37
C PHE A 155 -2.72 -2.52 10.12
N LYS A 156 -2.74 -2.04 8.87
CA LYS A 156 -2.32 -0.67 8.52
C LYS A 156 -3.15 0.40 9.24
N LYS A 157 -4.48 0.22 9.32
CA LYS A 157 -5.37 1.15 10.04
C LYS A 157 -5.05 1.21 11.53
N ARG A 158 -4.88 0.06 12.18
CA ARG A 158 -4.49 0.01 13.60
C ARG A 158 -3.14 0.67 13.85
N GLU A 159 -2.16 0.45 12.96
CA GLU A 159 -0.85 1.06 13.05
C GLU A 159 -0.93 2.59 12.92
N LEU A 160 -1.69 3.11 11.96
CA LEU A 160 -1.91 4.55 11.81
C LEU A 160 -2.60 5.17 13.04
N ILE A 161 -3.58 4.48 13.62
CA ILE A 161 -4.28 4.93 14.84
C ILE A 161 -3.31 4.97 16.03
N GLN A 162 -2.51 3.91 16.23
CA GLN A 162 -1.54 3.84 17.32
C GLN A 162 -0.54 5.00 17.24
N MET A 163 0.02 5.28 16.05
CA MET A 163 0.92 6.42 15.85
C MET A 163 0.24 7.74 16.26
N HIS A 164 -1.01 7.97 15.87
CA HIS A 164 -1.74 9.19 16.25
C HIS A 164 -1.96 9.29 17.78
N VAL A 165 -2.20 8.16 18.47
CA VAL A 165 -2.37 8.12 19.94
C VAL A 165 -1.06 8.48 20.66
N ASP A 166 0.08 8.05 20.13
CA ASP A 166 1.40 8.38 20.66
C ASP A 166 1.87 9.80 20.28
N GLY A 167 0.98 10.61 19.71
CA GLY A 167 1.25 11.99 19.29
C GLY A 167 2.07 12.10 17.99
N ILE A 168 2.17 10.99 17.24
CA ILE A 168 2.87 10.93 15.95
C ILE A 168 1.85 11.11 14.82
N VAL A 169 2.06 12.13 13.99
CA VAL A 169 1.28 12.35 12.77
C VAL A 169 2.11 11.93 11.57
N ALA A 170 1.65 10.89 10.87
CA ALA A 170 2.30 10.32 9.70
C ALA A 170 1.24 9.84 8.69
N GLN A 171 1.19 10.46 7.52
CA GLN A 171 0.33 10.08 6.39
C GLN A 171 1.13 9.92 5.09
N SER A 172 2.22 10.66 4.93
CA SER A 172 3.10 10.57 3.77
C SER A 172 3.84 9.22 3.74
N GLN A 173 4.04 8.67 2.54
CA GLN A 173 4.78 7.42 2.39
C GLN A 173 6.23 7.57 2.82
N GLU A 174 6.81 8.75 2.63
CA GLU A 174 8.19 9.09 2.98
C GLU A 174 8.40 8.98 4.49
N ILE A 175 7.52 9.58 5.31
CA ILE A 175 7.67 9.49 6.77
C ILE A 175 7.29 8.10 7.29
N MET A 176 6.34 7.40 6.65
CA MET A 176 5.97 6.03 7.03
C MET A 176 7.15 5.06 6.87
N LYS A 177 7.96 5.23 5.82
CA LYS A 177 9.21 4.46 5.64
C LYS A 177 10.20 4.71 6.78
N VAL A 178 10.32 5.96 7.24
CA VAL A 178 11.18 6.34 8.38
C VAL A 178 10.73 5.63 9.65
N PHE A 179 9.44 5.68 9.99
CA PHE A 179 8.92 4.99 11.18
C PHE A 179 9.02 3.46 11.09
N HIS A 180 8.84 2.89 9.89
CA HIS A 180 9.04 1.45 9.68
C HIS A 180 10.49 1.04 9.95
N LEU A 181 11.46 1.80 9.43
CA LEU A 181 12.87 1.58 9.72
C LEU A 181 13.16 1.77 11.22
N ALA A 182 12.67 2.86 11.81
CA ALA A 182 12.86 3.14 13.23
C ALA A 182 12.33 2.00 14.11
N ARG A 183 11.18 1.41 13.79
CA ARG A 183 10.60 0.28 14.51
C ARG A 183 11.51 -0.95 14.47
N LYS A 184 12.04 -1.29 13.29
CA LYS A 184 12.97 -2.42 13.14
C LYS A 184 14.26 -2.20 13.93
N VAL A 185 14.76 -0.96 13.94
CA VAL A 185 16.00 -0.58 14.61
C VAL A 185 15.81 -0.43 16.13
N ALA A 186 14.60 -0.12 16.59
CA ALA A 186 14.29 -0.01 18.02
C ALA A 186 14.53 -1.33 18.76
N LYS A 187 14.31 -2.48 18.11
CA LYS A 187 14.49 -3.83 18.68
C LYS A 187 15.95 -4.31 18.75
N VAL A 188 16.92 -3.50 18.32
CA VAL A 188 18.33 -3.84 18.41
C VAL A 188 19.10 -2.75 19.14
N ASP A 189 20.12 -3.15 19.90
CA ASP A 189 20.91 -2.25 20.74
C ASP A 189 22.02 -1.50 19.99
N SER A 190 21.85 -1.34 18.68
CA SER A 190 22.81 -0.62 17.83
C SER A 190 22.66 0.90 17.95
N GLY A 191 23.77 1.60 17.74
CA GLY A 191 23.80 3.06 17.62
C GLY A 191 23.01 3.54 16.40
N VAL A 192 22.32 4.67 16.56
CA VAL A 192 21.48 5.25 15.50
C VAL A 192 21.91 6.70 15.25
N LEU A 193 22.03 7.07 13.97
CA LEU A 193 22.29 8.45 13.56
C LEU A 193 21.05 9.01 12.85
N VAL A 194 20.38 9.96 13.48
CA VAL A 194 19.18 10.62 12.96
C VAL A 194 19.59 11.89 12.20
N LEU A 195 19.38 11.90 10.90
CA LEU A 195 19.75 12.98 10.00
C LEU A 195 18.50 13.76 9.58
N GLY A 196 18.57 15.08 9.57
CA GLY A 196 17.50 15.90 9.03
C GLY A 196 17.63 17.38 9.39
N GLU A 197 16.98 18.23 8.60
CA GLU A 197 16.96 19.67 8.83
C GLU A 197 16.43 20.05 10.22
N SER A 198 16.73 21.26 10.67
CA SER A 198 16.17 21.74 11.93
C SER A 198 14.64 21.79 11.85
N GLY A 199 13.97 21.35 12.91
CA GLY A 199 12.51 21.39 13.02
C GLY A 199 11.75 20.27 12.33
N VAL A 200 12.41 19.22 11.79
CA VAL A 200 11.71 18.07 11.18
C VAL A 200 11.11 17.07 12.17
N GLY A 201 11.36 17.23 13.48
CA GLY A 201 10.87 16.31 14.51
C GLY A 201 11.83 15.18 14.88
N LYS A 202 13.16 15.41 14.84
CA LYS A 202 14.19 14.42 15.24
C LYS A 202 13.92 13.82 16.62
N GLU A 203 13.51 14.65 17.59
CA GLU A 203 13.20 14.20 18.95
C GLU A 203 12.01 13.23 19.01
N VAL A 204 11.02 13.38 18.13
CA VAL A 204 9.86 12.45 18.06
C VAL A 204 10.34 11.05 17.64
N ILE A 205 11.23 10.97 16.64
CA ILE A 205 11.84 9.70 16.23
C ILE A 205 12.69 9.10 17.34
N VAL A 206 13.43 9.92 18.09
CA VAL A 206 14.25 9.45 19.22
C VAL A 206 13.38 8.86 20.33
N ASN A 207 12.31 9.56 20.72
CA ASN A 207 11.36 9.05 21.71
C ASN A 207 10.74 7.73 21.23
N TYR A 208 10.34 7.67 19.96
CA TYR A 208 9.80 6.45 19.37
C TYR A 208 10.82 5.28 19.41
N LEU A 209 12.07 5.53 19.02
CA LEU A 209 13.15 4.52 19.07
C LEU A 209 13.40 3.98 20.48
N HIS A 210 13.29 4.83 21.49
CA HIS A 210 13.45 4.46 22.89
C HIS A 210 12.24 3.66 23.40
N ASN A 211 11.04 4.17 23.19
CA ASN A 211 9.78 3.55 23.63
C ASN A 211 9.53 2.18 22.98
N GLU A 212 9.98 1.99 21.73
CA GLU A 212 9.86 0.71 21.02
C GLU A 212 11.01 -0.26 21.30
N SER A 213 11.99 0.10 22.15
CA SER A 213 13.13 -0.74 22.48
C SER A 213 12.94 -1.55 23.76
N ASP A 214 13.84 -2.52 23.99
CA ASP A 214 13.88 -3.28 25.25
C ASP A 214 14.28 -2.42 26.46
N ARG A 215 14.69 -1.16 26.21
CA ARG A 215 15.05 -0.15 27.22
C ARG A 215 13.94 0.88 27.46
N ALA A 216 12.71 0.65 27.03
CA ALA A 216 11.60 1.62 27.15
C ALA A 216 11.31 2.08 28.59
N ASP A 217 11.49 1.19 29.58
CA ASP A 217 11.29 1.50 31.01
C ASP A 217 12.56 2.07 31.69
N LYS A 218 13.61 2.37 30.91
CA LYS A 218 14.92 2.84 31.39
C LYS A 218 15.08 4.34 31.11
N PRO A 219 16.04 5.05 31.73
CA PRO A 219 16.19 6.47 31.49
C PRO A 219 16.54 6.79 30.03
N LEU A 220 15.90 7.83 29.48
CA LEU A 220 16.29 8.51 28.25
C LEU A 220 16.87 9.88 28.60
N ILE A 221 18.21 10.00 28.58
CA ILE A 221 18.91 11.25 28.87
C ILE A 221 19.13 12.00 27.56
N LYS A 222 18.58 13.21 27.44
CA LYS A 222 18.70 14.06 26.24
C LYS A 222 19.70 15.17 26.47
N VAL A 223 20.65 15.31 25.54
CA VAL A 223 21.72 16.30 25.60
C VAL A 223 21.80 17.03 24.28
N ASN A 224 21.69 18.35 24.29
CA ASN A 224 21.92 19.17 23.11
C ASN A 224 23.35 19.72 23.15
N CYS A 225 24.20 19.25 22.23
CA CYS A 225 25.62 19.59 22.21
C CYS A 225 25.88 21.06 21.81
N GLY A 226 24.96 21.68 21.07
CA GLY A 226 25.04 23.09 20.69
C GLY A 226 24.55 24.07 21.76
N ALA A 227 23.71 23.61 22.71
CA ALA A 227 23.14 24.47 23.76
C ALA A 227 24.07 24.64 24.98
N ILE A 228 24.95 23.67 25.23
CA ILE A 228 25.88 23.70 26.37
C ILE A 228 27.16 24.44 25.96
N PRO A 229 27.65 25.42 26.73
CA PRO A 229 28.93 26.06 26.45
C PRO A 229 30.07 25.04 26.33
N LYS A 230 30.90 25.17 25.29
CA LYS A 230 31.96 24.21 24.95
C LYS A 230 32.85 23.82 26.14
N HIS A 231 33.17 24.78 27.02
CA HIS A 231 34.01 24.57 28.20
C HIS A 231 33.33 23.77 29.33
N LEU A 232 32.00 23.70 29.35
CA LEU A 232 31.23 22.91 30.33
C LEU A 232 30.82 21.54 29.80
N LEU A 233 30.72 21.39 28.47
CA LEU A 233 30.20 20.19 27.83
C LEU A 233 30.92 18.92 28.29
N GLU A 234 32.24 18.98 28.46
CA GLU A 234 33.03 17.85 28.98
C GLU A 234 32.57 17.41 30.37
N SER A 235 32.49 18.37 31.31
CA SER A 235 32.13 18.13 32.70
C SER A 235 30.68 17.69 32.87
N GLU A 236 29.78 18.13 31.98
CA GLU A 236 28.39 17.69 31.95
C GLU A 236 28.27 16.26 31.41
N LEU A 237 28.95 15.92 30.30
CA LEU A 237 28.87 14.59 29.70
C LEU A 237 29.52 13.51 30.57
N PHE A 238 30.74 13.77 31.06
CA PHE A 238 31.58 12.77 31.71
C PHE A 238 31.66 12.92 33.23
N GLY A 239 31.15 14.01 33.79
CA GLY A 239 31.24 14.30 35.22
C GLY A 239 32.63 14.75 35.64
N TYR A 240 32.79 15.11 36.90
CA TYR A 240 34.07 15.54 37.45
C TYR A 240 34.26 15.07 38.90
N GLU A 241 35.53 14.82 39.24
CA GLU A 241 35.97 14.53 40.61
C GLU A 241 36.11 15.82 41.44
N LYS A 242 36.14 15.67 42.76
CA LYS A 242 36.37 16.79 43.67
C LYS A 242 37.69 17.49 43.33
N GLY A 243 37.65 18.82 43.17
CA GLY A 243 38.84 19.63 42.93
C GLY A 243 39.40 19.55 41.50
N ALA A 244 38.62 19.06 40.53
CA ALA A 244 39.03 18.99 39.12
C ALA A 244 39.34 20.37 38.49
N PHE A 245 38.66 21.43 38.91
CA PHE A 245 38.88 22.81 38.47
C PHE A 245 38.39 23.82 39.50
N THR A 246 38.76 25.10 39.35
CA THR A 246 38.33 26.19 40.23
C THR A 246 36.82 26.42 40.11
N GLY A 247 36.07 26.16 41.18
CA GLY A 247 34.60 26.24 41.20
C GLY A 247 33.89 24.89 41.10
N ALA A 248 34.63 23.77 41.04
CA ALA A 248 34.05 22.43 41.12
C ALA A 248 33.39 22.19 42.48
N ASP A 249 32.24 21.50 42.48
CA ASP A 249 31.59 21.08 43.72
C ASP A 249 32.55 20.24 44.58
N SER A 250 32.55 20.53 45.88
CA SER A 250 33.28 19.80 46.92
C SER A 250 32.98 18.30 46.97
N HIS A 251 31.87 17.84 46.40
CA HIS A 251 31.48 16.43 46.32
C HIS A 251 31.67 15.79 44.93
N GLY A 252 32.10 16.56 43.92
CA GLY A 252 32.11 16.12 42.52
C GLY A 252 30.70 16.00 41.93
N LYS A 253 30.60 15.65 40.64
CA LYS A 253 29.31 15.50 39.93
C LYS A 253 29.37 14.32 38.96
N PRO A 254 28.38 13.40 38.98
CA PRO A 254 28.29 12.34 37.97
C PRO A 254 27.97 12.92 36.59
N GLY A 255 28.52 12.32 35.54
CA GLY A 255 28.26 12.72 34.16
C GLY A 255 26.90 12.24 33.63
N LEU A 256 26.41 12.87 32.57
CA LEU A 256 25.18 12.46 31.88
C LEU A 256 25.25 11.03 31.33
N PHE A 257 26.43 10.54 30.96
CA PHE A 257 26.63 9.13 30.59
C PHE A 257 26.43 8.17 31.78
N GLU A 258 26.81 8.56 32.99
CA GLU A 258 26.55 7.76 34.20
C GLU A 258 25.06 7.72 34.51
N LEU A 259 24.39 8.86 34.36
CA LEU A 259 22.94 8.97 34.58
C LEU A 259 22.12 8.17 33.55
N ALA A 260 22.68 7.98 32.34
CA ALA A 260 22.06 7.18 31.29
C ALA A 260 22.33 5.67 31.41
N ASN A 261 23.12 5.23 32.39
CA ASN A 261 23.54 3.84 32.53
C ASN A 261 22.34 2.87 32.62
N GLY A 262 22.39 1.79 31.85
CA GLY A 262 21.29 0.83 31.65
C GLY A 262 20.15 1.35 30.76
N GLY A 263 20.25 2.57 30.24
CA GLY A 263 19.23 3.25 29.44
C GLY A 263 19.75 3.73 28.09
N THR A 264 19.30 4.91 27.66
CA THR A 264 19.63 5.52 26.37
C THR A 264 20.09 6.96 26.57
N ILE A 265 21.16 7.36 25.88
CA ILE A 265 21.57 8.76 25.76
C ILE A 265 21.30 9.25 24.34
N PHE A 266 20.65 10.41 24.25
CA PHE A 266 20.38 11.12 23.01
C PHE A 266 21.31 12.34 22.92
N LEU A 267 22.18 12.34 21.90
CA LEU A 267 23.09 13.44 21.59
C LEU A 267 22.55 14.23 20.39
N ASP A 268 21.82 15.30 20.67
CA ASP A 268 21.33 16.22 19.65
C ASP A 268 22.41 17.19 19.21
N GLU A 269 22.36 17.56 17.93
CA GLU A 269 23.34 18.39 17.23
C GLU A 269 24.79 17.93 17.46
N ILE A 270 25.05 16.63 17.28
CA ILE A 270 26.39 16.02 17.48
C ILE A 270 27.49 16.65 16.62
N GLY A 271 27.11 17.31 15.51
CA GLY A 271 28.04 18.08 14.68
C GLY A 271 28.67 19.28 15.39
N ASP A 272 28.00 19.84 16.41
CA ASP A 272 28.54 20.96 17.19
C ASP A 272 29.57 20.54 18.26
N MET A 273 29.81 19.23 18.42
CA MET A 273 30.74 18.71 19.42
C MET A 273 32.21 19.05 19.07
N PRO A 274 32.96 19.69 20.00
CA PRO A 274 34.39 19.95 19.83
C PRO A 274 35.21 18.68 19.54
N VAL A 275 36.22 18.80 18.67
CA VAL A 275 37.06 17.68 18.20
C VAL A 275 37.78 16.95 19.34
N ASP A 276 38.17 17.67 20.38
CA ASP A 276 38.79 17.12 21.58
C ASP A 276 37.83 16.20 22.37
N LEU A 277 36.53 16.53 22.40
CA LEU A 277 35.51 15.69 23.03
C LEU A 277 35.10 14.50 22.16
N GLN A 278 35.22 14.61 20.84
CA GLN A 278 34.95 13.50 19.91
C GLN A 278 35.85 12.28 20.22
N VAL A 279 37.11 12.51 20.63
CA VAL A 279 38.03 11.43 21.06
C VAL A 279 37.51 10.71 22.29
N LYS A 280 36.99 11.44 23.27
CA LYS A 280 36.43 10.85 24.49
C LYS A 280 35.16 10.08 24.19
N LEU A 281 34.26 10.66 23.40
CA LEU A 281 33.04 9.98 22.96
C LEU A 281 33.34 8.67 22.23
N LEU A 282 34.35 8.67 21.34
CA LEU A 282 34.77 7.46 20.64
C LEU A 282 35.19 6.36 21.63
N ARG A 283 35.96 6.69 22.67
CA ARG A 283 36.33 5.72 23.72
C ARG A 283 35.12 5.15 24.43
N VAL A 284 34.14 5.99 24.77
CA VAL A 284 32.88 5.52 25.37
C VAL A 284 32.18 4.52 24.47
N LEU A 285 32.08 4.81 23.18
CA LEU A 285 31.41 3.94 22.20
C LEU A 285 32.16 2.63 21.90
N GLN A 286 33.46 2.57 22.16
CA GLN A 286 34.31 1.40 21.90
C GLN A 286 34.50 0.53 23.14
N GLU A 287 34.85 1.15 24.27
CA GLU A 287 35.24 0.48 25.51
C GLU A 287 34.07 0.34 26.49
N PHE A 288 32.95 1.05 26.28
CA PHE A 288 31.81 1.12 27.20
C PHE A 288 32.23 1.55 28.61
N GLU A 289 33.18 2.48 28.65
CA GLU A 289 33.78 2.99 29.87
C GLU A 289 33.91 4.52 29.79
N ILE A 290 33.78 5.18 30.94
CA ILE A 290 34.03 6.62 31.06
C ILE A 290 35.05 6.91 32.16
N MET A 291 35.70 8.06 32.08
CA MET A 291 36.51 8.64 33.15
C MET A 291 36.05 10.06 33.42
N ARG A 292 35.80 10.37 34.70
CA ARG A 292 35.47 11.73 35.14
C ARG A 292 36.63 12.69 34.92
N VAL A 293 36.35 13.96 34.68
CA VAL A 293 37.37 15.01 34.59
C VAL A 293 38.16 15.07 35.90
N GLY A 294 39.49 15.03 35.78
CA GLY A 294 40.42 14.97 36.93
C GLY A 294 40.52 13.60 37.62
N GLY A 295 39.69 12.63 37.22
CA GLY A 295 39.67 11.28 37.77
C GLY A 295 40.63 10.31 37.09
N ARG A 296 40.98 9.23 37.80
CA ARG A 296 41.80 8.11 37.29
C ARG A 296 41.04 6.79 37.22
N LYS A 297 39.82 6.76 37.73
CA LYS A 297 38.99 5.56 37.81
C LYS A 297 38.17 5.42 36.53
N SER A 298 38.29 4.28 35.87
CA SER A 298 37.39 3.90 34.78
C SER A 298 36.06 3.39 35.36
N ILE A 299 34.95 3.82 34.77
CA ILE A 299 33.59 3.46 35.16
C ILE A 299 32.93 2.78 33.96
N LYS A 300 32.61 1.48 34.11
CA LYS A 300 31.85 0.74 33.11
C LYS A 300 30.41 1.23 33.03
N ILE A 301 29.94 1.42 31.80
CA ILE A 301 28.58 1.85 31.51
C ILE A 301 27.95 0.96 30.44
N ASP A 302 26.64 0.80 30.48
CA ASP A 302 25.85 0.13 29.46
C ASP A 302 24.80 1.11 28.93
N VAL A 303 25.16 1.84 27.88
CA VAL A 303 24.32 2.94 27.34
C VAL A 303 24.13 2.77 25.85
N ARG A 304 22.87 2.74 25.42
CA ARG A 304 22.52 2.88 24.01
C ARG A 304 22.68 4.33 23.58
N VAL A 305 23.39 4.58 22.48
CA VAL A 305 23.61 5.94 21.97
C VAL A 305 22.77 6.19 20.73
N ILE A 306 21.94 7.22 20.79
CA ILE A 306 21.24 7.78 19.64
C ILE A 306 21.80 9.18 19.42
N SER A 307 22.18 9.52 18.19
CA SER A 307 22.75 10.82 17.85
C SER A 307 21.91 11.48 16.76
N ALA A 308 21.89 12.81 16.72
CA ALA A 308 21.21 13.55 15.67
C ALA A 308 22.01 14.77 15.22
N THR A 309 21.87 15.15 13.95
CA THR A 309 22.43 16.39 13.43
C THR A 309 21.68 16.86 12.19
N HIS A 310 21.70 18.17 11.94
CA HIS A 310 21.29 18.75 10.67
C HIS A 310 22.46 18.96 9.69
N MET A 311 23.70 18.83 10.17
CA MET A 311 24.91 19.04 9.38
C MET A 311 25.27 17.81 8.55
N ASN A 312 25.99 18.02 7.45
CA ASN A 312 26.57 16.93 6.68
C ASN A 312 27.88 16.45 7.31
N LEU A 313 27.82 15.39 8.12
CA LEU A 313 29.00 14.87 8.81
C LEU A 313 30.08 14.36 7.84
N GLU A 314 29.73 13.90 6.65
CA GLU A 314 30.71 13.45 5.65
C GLU A 314 31.58 14.61 5.18
N GLU A 315 30.96 15.75 4.85
CA GLU A 315 31.69 16.97 4.49
C GLU A 315 32.55 17.50 5.66
N MET A 316 32.07 17.37 6.89
CA MET A 316 32.84 17.78 8.08
C MET A 316 34.05 16.87 8.31
N VAL A 317 33.94 15.58 7.98
CA VAL A 317 35.07 14.65 8.00
C VAL A 317 36.12 15.06 6.96
N ASP A 318 35.70 15.44 5.75
CA ASP A 318 36.63 15.90 4.71
C ASP A 318 37.33 17.22 5.10
N LYS A 319 36.68 18.07 5.89
CA LYS A 319 37.23 19.32 6.43
C LYS A 319 38.05 19.15 7.71
N ASN A 320 38.12 17.94 8.28
CA ASN A 320 38.71 17.64 9.60
C ASN A 320 38.01 18.31 10.80
N ASP A 321 36.77 18.76 10.63
CA ASP A 321 35.93 19.29 11.72
C ASP A 321 35.22 18.17 12.50
N PHE A 322 35.16 16.96 11.91
CA PHE A 322 34.62 15.77 12.54
C PHE A 322 35.54 14.56 12.30
N ARG A 323 35.78 13.74 13.32
CA ARG A 323 36.67 12.60 13.18
C ARG A 323 36.02 11.45 12.40
N ARG A 324 36.79 10.91 11.44
CA ARG A 324 36.36 9.79 10.59
C ARG A 324 36.02 8.52 11.38
N ASP A 325 36.81 8.21 12.41
CA ASP A 325 36.60 7.02 13.25
C ASP A 325 35.28 7.10 14.06
N LEU A 326 34.99 8.27 14.64
CA LEU A 326 33.73 8.54 15.32
C LEU A 326 32.53 8.50 14.36
N TYR A 327 32.67 9.07 13.16
CA TYR A 327 31.62 9.05 12.14
C TYR A 327 31.14 7.62 11.85
N TYR A 328 32.06 6.70 11.57
CA TYR A 328 31.70 5.31 11.29
C TYR A 328 31.11 4.58 12.51
N ARG A 329 31.48 4.97 13.73
CA ARG A 329 30.92 4.37 14.96
C ARG A 329 29.50 4.87 15.27
N LEU A 330 29.18 6.11 14.90
CA LEU A 330 27.83 6.67 15.04
C LEU A 330 26.91 6.28 13.88
N ASN A 331 27.44 6.24 12.66
CA ASN A 331 26.68 5.99 11.44
C ASN A 331 26.49 4.48 11.14
N ILE A 332 26.10 3.70 12.16
CA ILE A 332 25.80 2.27 11.99
C ILE A 332 24.46 2.11 11.27
N VAL A 333 23.43 2.81 11.75
CA VAL A 333 22.11 2.87 11.10
C VAL A 333 21.68 4.33 10.92
N PRO A 334 21.85 4.90 9.71
CA PRO A 334 21.35 6.24 9.41
C PRO A 334 19.82 6.22 9.23
N ILE A 335 19.13 7.13 9.92
CA ILE A 335 17.71 7.41 9.73
C ILE A 335 17.58 8.84 9.24
N ARG A 336 17.28 9.02 7.94
CA ARG A 336 17.09 10.34 7.33
C ARG A 336 15.63 10.74 7.38
N ILE A 337 15.32 11.82 8.07
CA ILE A 337 13.98 12.40 8.14
C ILE A 337 13.81 13.42 7.01
N PRO A 338 12.84 13.25 6.11
CA PRO A 338 12.60 14.19 5.03
C PRO A 338 12.05 15.53 5.57
N PRO A 339 12.43 16.65 4.95
CA PRO A 339 11.84 17.96 5.26
C PRO A 339 10.35 17.97 4.90
N LEU A 340 9.58 18.84 5.55
CA LEU A 340 8.11 18.88 5.45
C LEU A 340 7.62 19.08 4.01
N ARG A 341 8.37 19.83 3.19
CA ARG A 341 8.10 20.04 1.75
C ARG A 341 8.14 18.76 0.90
N GLU A 342 8.86 17.73 1.34
CA GLU A 342 8.94 16.42 0.68
C GLU A 342 7.86 15.44 1.17
N ARG A 343 7.10 15.80 2.21
CA ARG A 343 6.04 14.99 2.82
C ARG A 343 4.74 15.77 2.97
N LYS A 344 4.28 16.35 1.87
CA LYS A 344 3.13 17.29 1.85
C LYS A 344 1.84 16.71 2.44
N ALA A 345 1.62 15.40 2.30
CA ALA A 345 0.46 14.72 2.87
C ALA A 345 0.36 14.84 4.41
N ASP A 346 1.47 15.13 5.10
CA ASP A 346 1.49 15.33 6.55
C ASP A 346 1.08 16.74 6.97
N ILE A 347 1.15 17.73 6.07
CA ILE A 347 1.03 19.16 6.42
C ILE A 347 -0.34 19.46 7.03
N VAL A 348 -1.42 19.07 6.35
CA VAL A 348 -2.79 19.33 6.80
C VAL A 348 -3.09 18.57 8.11
N PRO A 349 -2.83 17.25 8.22
CA PRO A 349 -2.97 16.52 9.48
C PRO A 349 -2.19 17.13 10.64
N LEU A 350 -0.93 17.55 10.42
CA LEU A 350 -0.11 18.22 11.43
C LEU A 350 -0.71 19.57 11.84
N ALA A 351 -1.18 20.36 10.88
CA ALA A 351 -1.82 21.64 11.16
C ALA A 351 -3.06 21.46 12.05
N PHE A 352 -3.90 20.46 11.76
CA PHE A 352 -5.06 20.13 12.60
C PHE A 352 -4.67 19.59 13.97
N TYR A 353 -3.61 18.78 14.06
CA TYR A 353 -3.08 18.32 15.34
C TYR A 353 -2.66 19.50 16.22
N PHE A 354 -1.89 20.45 15.69
CA PHE A 354 -1.47 21.65 16.42
C PHE A 354 -2.63 22.58 16.75
N LEU A 355 -3.59 22.73 15.83
CA LEU A 355 -4.81 23.50 16.07
C LEU A 355 -5.57 22.94 17.29
N ASN A 356 -5.82 21.63 17.31
CA ASN A 356 -6.55 20.97 18.39
C ASN A 356 -5.77 21.03 19.71
N LYS A 357 -4.45 20.82 19.66
CA LYS A 357 -3.55 20.93 20.82
C LYS A 357 -3.63 22.33 21.43
N THR A 358 -3.53 23.38 20.61
CA THR A 358 -3.56 24.78 21.08
C THR A 358 -4.96 25.20 21.53
N ASN A 359 -6.02 24.82 20.81
CA ASN A 359 -7.40 25.05 21.22
C ASN A 359 -7.67 24.46 22.62
N LYS A 360 -7.24 23.22 22.86
CA LYS A 360 -7.40 22.56 24.17
C LYS A 360 -6.62 23.27 25.27
N LYS A 361 -5.38 23.69 25.00
CA LYS A 361 -4.52 24.40 25.95
C LYS A 361 -5.07 25.79 26.30
N SER A 362 -5.57 26.51 25.31
CA SER A 362 -6.06 27.90 25.44
C SER A 362 -7.56 27.99 25.71
N LYS A 363 -8.28 26.86 25.76
CA LYS A 363 -9.75 26.79 25.89
C LYS A 363 -10.48 27.59 24.81
N LEU A 364 -9.96 27.54 23.58
CA LEU A 364 -10.53 28.17 22.39
C LEU A 364 -11.13 27.11 21.48
N ASN A 365 -11.94 27.53 20.50
CA ASN A 365 -12.53 26.65 19.50
C ASN A 365 -12.34 27.19 18.08
N LYS A 366 -11.08 27.50 17.74
CA LYS A 366 -10.73 28.02 16.41
C LYS A 366 -10.79 26.91 15.36
N ARG A 367 -11.13 27.26 14.11
CA ARG A 367 -11.11 26.37 12.95
C ARG A 367 -10.41 27.02 11.75
N PHE A 368 -9.88 26.22 10.84
CA PHE A 368 -9.28 26.73 9.60
C PHE A 368 -10.35 26.96 8.52
N HIS A 369 -10.28 28.09 7.83
CA HIS A 369 -10.95 28.27 6.55
C HIS A 369 -10.23 27.43 5.46
N PRO A 370 -10.94 26.75 4.53
CA PRO A 370 -10.30 25.86 3.55
C PRO A 370 -9.17 26.48 2.73
N GLU A 371 -9.26 27.78 2.44
CA GLU A 371 -8.25 28.51 1.67
C GLU A 371 -6.86 28.53 2.34
N ILE A 372 -6.81 28.56 3.68
CA ILE A 372 -5.53 28.57 4.40
C ILE A 372 -4.80 27.23 4.31
N LEU A 373 -5.56 26.13 4.18
CA LEU A 373 -5.00 24.79 4.04
C LEU A 373 -4.25 24.66 2.70
N ASN A 374 -4.83 25.23 1.63
CA ASN A 374 -4.16 25.32 0.32
C ASN A 374 -2.89 26.16 0.38
N PHE A 375 -2.85 27.22 1.21
CA PHE A 375 -1.61 27.96 1.49
C PHE A 375 -0.58 27.06 2.18
N PHE A 376 -0.98 26.33 3.23
CA PHE A 376 -0.07 25.45 3.98
C PHE A 376 0.56 24.39 3.08
N GLU A 377 -0.19 23.76 2.17
CA GLU A 377 0.37 22.74 1.27
C GLU A 377 1.34 23.28 0.22
N LYS A 378 1.21 24.57 -0.15
CA LYS A 378 2.06 25.23 -1.16
C LYS A 378 3.31 25.86 -0.57
N TYR A 379 3.28 26.23 0.71
CA TYR A 379 4.41 26.84 1.36
C TYR A 379 5.58 25.85 1.54
N HIS A 380 6.82 26.36 1.47
CA HIS A 380 8.03 25.51 1.47
C HIS A 380 8.45 25.05 2.87
N TRP A 381 7.95 25.69 3.93
CA TRP A 381 8.27 25.37 5.33
C TRP A 381 9.77 25.22 5.62
N PRO A 382 10.58 26.29 5.43
CA PRO A 382 12.01 26.25 5.74
C PRO A 382 12.32 25.88 7.20
N GLY A 383 11.43 26.18 8.16
CA GLY A 383 11.54 25.74 9.55
C GLY A 383 10.78 24.45 9.87
N ASN A 384 10.33 23.74 8.83
CA ASN A 384 9.65 22.44 8.91
C ASN A 384 8.47 22.43 9.90
N ILE A 385 8.32 21.37 10.70
CA ILE A 385 7.22 21.20 11.65
C ILE A 385 7.24 22.29 12.72
N ARG A 386 8.42 22.74 13.16
CA ARG A 386 8.54 23.79 14.19
C ARG A 386 7.95 25.13 13.70
N GLU A 387 8.18 25.49 12.44
CA GLU A 387 7.56 26.68 11.85
C GLU A 387 6.05 26.54 11.73
N LEU A 388 5.56 25.36 11.30
CA LEU A 388 4.14 25.07 11.22
C LEU A 388 3.46 25.17 12.60
N GLU A 389 4.02 24.54 13.63
CA GLU A 389 3.49 24.59 15.01
C GLU A 389 3.41 26.04 15.50
N ASN A 390 4.51 26.80 15.36
CA ASN A 390 4.57 28.20 15.79
C ASN A 390 3.57 29.08 15.03
N LEU A 391 3.40 28.88 13.72
CA LEU A 391 2.43 29.63 12.93
C LEU A 391 1.00 29.31 13.37
N VAL A 392 0.66 28.03 13.53
CA VAL A 392 -0.68 27.62 13.96
C VAL A 392 -0.98 28.12 15.37
N GLU A 393 -0.04 28.01 16.32
CA GLU A 393 -0.20 28.55 17.68
C GLU A 393 -0.44 30.07 17.64
N ARG A 394 0.35 30.80 16.86
CA ARG A 394 0.17 32.25 16.66
C ARG A 394 -1.23 32.57 16.12
N LEU A 395 -1.65 31.91 15.05
CA LEU A 395 -2.96 32.17 14.42
C LEU A 395 -4.12 31.91 15.38
N VAL A 396 -4.05 30.84 16.17
CA VAL A 396 -5.08 30.51 17.17
C VAL A 396 -5.19 31.60 18.24
N ILE A 397 -4.07 32.16 18.67
CA ILE A 397 -4.02 33.17 19.73
C ILE A 397 -4.38 34.57 19.23
N THR A 398 -3.93 34.95 18.02
CA THR A 398 -4.05 36.33 17.53
C THR A 398 -5.26 36.58 16.64
N SER A 399 -6.00 35.56 16.21
CA SER A 399 -7.20 35.73 15.40
C SER A 399 -8.37 36.23 16.25
N ASP A 400 -9.02 37.31 15.82
CA ASP A 400 -10.18 37.86 16.52
C ASP A 400 -11.46 37.00 16.35
N HIS A 401 -11.49 36.14 15.32
CA HIS A 401 -12.66 35.37 14.89
C HIS A 401 -12.44 33.87 15.10
N ASP A 402 -13.50 33.08 15.23
CA ASP A 402 -13.38 31.62 15.41
C ASP A 402 -12.84 30.90 14.16
N GLU A 403 -12.98 31.51 12.99
CA GLU A 403 -12.48 30.96 11.74
C GLU A 403 -11.22 31.71 11.30
N ILE A 404 -10.10 30.99 11.21
CA ILE A 404 -8.80 31.50 10.79
C ILE A 404 -8.78 31.57 9.27
N GLN A 405 -8.57 32.77 8.74
CA GLN A 405 -8.61 33.10 7.31
C GLN A 405 -7.22 33.45 6.77
N ILE A 406 -7.08 33.50 5.44
CA ILE A 406 -5.80 33.81 4.80
C ILE A 406 -5.26 35.20 5.18
N LYS A 407 -6.16 36.16 5.47
CA LYS A 407 -5.83 37.53 5.91
C LYS A 407 -5.16 37.58 7.29
N ASP A 408 -5.31 36.53 8.10
CA ASP A 408 -4.72 36.43 9.43
C ASP A 408 -3.24 35.96 9.34
N LEU A 409 -2.79 35.52 8.16
CA LEU A 409 -1.40 35.13 7.95
C LEU A 409 -0.46 36.36 8.07
N PRO A 410 0.69 36.19 8.74
CA PRO A 410 1.74 37.20 8.76
C PRO A 410 2.10 37.71 7.35
N PRO A 411 2.21 39.04 7.13
CA PRO A 411 2.46 39.61 5.79
C PRO A 411 3.74 39.11 5.09
N ASN A 412 4.74 38.70 5.87
CA ASN A 412 6.00 38.12 5.37
C ASN A 412 5.80 36.75 4.71
N LEU A 413 4.79 35.98 5.12
CA LEU A 413 4.46 34.69 4.52
C LEU A 413 3.70 34.85 3.20
N LEU A 414 2.81 35.86 3.12
CA LEU A 414 2.06 36.18 1.90
C LEU A 414 3.00 36.61 0.75
N ARG A 415 4.05 37.40 1.04
CA ARG A 415 5.08 37.80 0.06
C ARG A 415 5.96 36.63 -0.42
N GLY A 416 6.03 35.54 0.35
CA GLY A 416 6.82 34.36 -0.02
C GLY A 416 6.26 33.62 -1.24
N LEU A 417 4.94 33.68 -1.46
CA LEU A 417 4.28 33.08 -2.62
C LEU A 417 4.52 33.85 -3.92
N GLU A 418 4.60 35.19 -3.85
CA GLU A 418 4.83 36.04 -5.02
C GLU A 418 6.25 35.91 -5.57
N LYS A 419 7.23 35.57 -4.72
CA LYS A 419 8.64 35.43 -5.14
C LYS A 419 8.96 34.14 -5.89
N THR A 420 8.07 33.14 -5.86
CA THR A 420 8.29 31.84 -6.52
C THR A 420 8.11 31.86 -8.04
N THR A 421 7.68 32.99 -8.63
CA THR A 421 7.54 33.17 -10.08
C THR A 421 8.45 34.27 -10.64
N THR A 422 9.73 34.28 -10.26
CA THR A 422 10.74 34.92 -11.14
C THR A 422 11.23 33.88 -12.13
N GLU A 423 10.54 33.77 -13.26
CA GLU A 423 11.07 33.01 -14.40
C GLU A 423 12.46 33.55 -14.74
N LYS A 424 13.48 32.69 -14.71
CA LYS A 424 14.85 33.04 -15.10
C LYS A 424 15.00 32.79 -16.61
N GLY A 425 15.37 33.81 -17.37
CA GLY A 425 15.54 33.72 -18.83
C GLY A 425 15.73 35.09 -19.46
N LYS A 426 15.89 35.15 -20.79
CA LYS A 426 15.87 36.44 -21.51
C LYS A 426 14.46 37.03 -21.41
N LEU A 427 14.33 38.36 -21.31
CA LEU A 427 13.02 39.05 -21.19
C LEU A 427 12.00 38.57 -22.23
N LYS A 428 12.45 38.29 -23.45
CA LYS A 428 11.62 37.78 -24.55
C LYS A 428 11.01 36.39 -24.27
N GLU A 429 11.73 35.51 -23.58
CA GLU A 429 11.27 34.16 -23.21
C GLU A 429 10.28 34.22 -22.06
N ILE A 430 10.57 35.05 -21.05
CA ILE A 430 9.68 35.29 -19.90
C ILE A 430 8.33 35.83 -20.39
N LEU A 431 8.34 36.86 -21.24
CA LEU A 431 7.10 37.41 -21.80
C LEU A 431 6.32 36.37 -22.62
N ALA A 432 7.01 35.52 -23.39
CA ALA A 432 6.36 34.48 -24.20
C ALA A 432 5.74 33.37 -23.32
N ASN A 433 6.39 32.98 -22.23
CA ASN A 433 5.88 31.97 -21.31
C ASN A 433 4.69 32.48 -20.50
N VAL A 434 4.77 33.71 -19.98
CA VAL A 434 3.65 34.36 -19.29
C VAL A 434 2.47 34.51 -20.25
N GLU A 435 2.70 34.99 -21.47
CA GLU A 435 1.66 35.11 -22.50
C GLU A 435 1.04 33.75 -22.86
N ARG A 436 1.85 32.69 -22.98
CA ARG A 436 1.38 31.31 -23.20
C ARG A 436 0.50 30.82 -22.05
N LYS A 437 0.90 31.07 -20.81
CA LYS A 437 0.16 30.64 -19.62
C LYS A 437 -1.20 31.33 -19.53
N VAL A 438 -1.23 32.65 -19.67
CA VAL A 438 -2.46 33.46 -19.63
C VAL A 438 -3.42 33.04 -20.74
N ILE A 439 -2.94 32.87 -21.97
CA ILE A 439 -3.78 32.44 -23.09
C ILE A 439 -4.34 31.03 -22.85
N LYS A 440 -3.54 30.12 -22.30
CA LYS A 440 -3.98 28.74 -22.04
C LYS A 440 -5.03 28.67 -20.93
N GLU A 441 -4.78 29.34 -19.80
CA GLU A 441 -5.74 29.43 -18.69
C GLU A 441 -7.06 30.05 -19.18
N GLN A 442 -7.00 31.14 -19.94
CA GLN A 442 -8.21 31.76 -20.48
C GLN A 442 -8.95 30.84 -21.46
N MET A 443 -8.24 30.09 -22.30
CA MET A 443 -8.86 29.16 -23.25
C MET A 443 -9.46 27.93 -22.56
N GLU A 444 -8.97 27.54 -21.39
CA GLU A 444 -9.56 26.48 -20.55
C GLU A 444 -10.86 26.97 -19.90
N GLU A 445 -10.92 28.24 -19.47
CA GLU A 445 -12.13 28.86 -18.90
C GLU A 445 -13.17 29.28 -19.96
N SER A 446 -12.71 29.69 -21.15
CA SER A 446 -13.55 30.16 -22.25
C SER A 446 -13.75 29.10 -23.34
N ARG A 447 -15.00 28.66 -23.55
CA ARG A 447 -15.37 27.66 -24.58
C ARG A 447 -15.10 28.07 -26.05
N THR A 448 -14.78 29.33 -26.33
CA THR A 448 -14.51 29.81 -27.69
C THR A 448 -13.41 30.87 -27.71
N THR A 449 -12.64 30.91 -28.79
CA THR A 449 -11.58 31.92 -29.01
C THR A 449 -12.12 33.35 -29.03
N ARG A 450 -13.39 33.54 -29.42
CA ARG A 450 -14.02 34.88 -29.48
C ARG A 450 -14.30 35.42 -28.07
N ARG A 451 -14.73 34.54 -27.16
CA ARG A 451 -14.97 34.90 -25.75
C ARG A 451 -13.66 35.12 -25.01
N ALA A 452 -12.69 34.22 -25.19
CA ALA A 452 -11.35 34.37 -24.60
C ALA A 452 -10.69 35.69 -25.03
N ALA A 453 -10.78 36.07 -26.31
CA ALA A 453 -10.21 37.33 -26.79
C ALA A 453 -10.89 38.56 -26.18
N MET A 454 -12.22 38.53 -26.01
CA MET A 454 -12.98 39.60 -25.38
C MET A 454 -12.59 39.79 -23.91
N GLU A 455 -12.48 38.70 -23.16
CA GLU A 455 -12.10 38.73 -21.74
C GLU A 455 -10.63 39.17 -21.55
N LEU A 456 -9.75 38.84 -22.51
CA LEU A 456 -8.36 39.31 -22.56
C LEU A 456 -8.21 40.75 -23.09
N GLY A 457 -9.29 41.39 -23.54
CA GLY A 457 -9.24 42.75 -24.08
C GLY A 457 -8.50 42.88 -25.42
N ILE A 458 -8.39 41.81 -26.20
CA ILE A 458 -7.74 41.80 -27.51
C ILE A 458 -8.70 41.37 -28.63
N SER A 459 -8.35 41.66 -29.88
CA SER A 459 -9.14 41.15 -31.00
C SER A 459 -8.98 39.64 -31.17
N GLN A 460 -10.02 38.95 -31.64
CA GLN A 460 -9.96 37.52 -31.92
C GLN A 460 -8.80 37.16 -32.88
N SER A 461 -8.53 38.01 -33.88
CA SER A 461 -7.41 37.83 -34.81
C SER A 461 -6.05 37.98 -34.14
N ALA A 462 -5.91 38.87 -33.15
CA ALA A 462 -4.69 39.02 -32.36
C ALA A 462 -4.44 37.81 -31.45
N LEU A 463 -5.50 37.27 -30.83
CA LEU A 463 -5.41 36.05 -30.02
C LEU A 463 -4.93 34.86 -30.86
N VAL A 464 -5.56 34.62 -32.01
CA VAL A 464 -5.20 33.50 -32.91
C VAL A 464 -3.75 33.62 -33.40
N LYS A 465 -3.29 34.83 -33.76
CA LYS A 465 -1.89 35.06 -34.16
C LYS A 465 -0.91 34.80 -33.01
N LYS A 466 -1.27 35.16 -31.77
CA LYS A 466 -0.45 34.90 -30.58
C LYS A 466 -0.40 33.40 -30.27
N MET A 467 -1.51 32.69 -30.36
CA MET A 467 -1.58 31.23 -30.20
C MET A 467 -0.69 30.50 -31.22
N GLN A 468 -0.78 30.84 -32.51
CA GLN A 468 0.07 30.26 -33.56
C GLN A 468 1.56 30.53 -33.31
N LYS A 469 1.91 31.75 -32.90
CA LYS A 469 3.30 32.12 -32.59
C LYS A 469 3.85 31.39 -31.36
N LEU A 470 2.98 31.03 -30.42
CA LEU A 470 3.34 30.35 -29.17
C LEU A 470 3.19 28.83 -29.24
N GLY A 471 2.67 28.28 -30.35
CA GLY A 471 2.48 26.85 -30.57
C GLY A 471 1.35 26.23 -29.74
N ILE A 472 0.28 26.99 -29.49
CA ILE A 472 -0.91 26.58 -28.72
C ILE A 472 -2.10 26.38 -29.66
#